data_AF-A0AAU6ET96-F1
#
_entry.id   AF-A0AAU6ET96-F1
#
_cell.length_a   1.000
_cell.length_b   1.000
_cell.length_c   1.000
_cell.angle_alpha   90.00
_cell.angle_beta   90.00
_cell.angle_gamma   90.00
#
_symmetry.space_group_name_H-M   'P 1'
#
loop_
_entity.id
_entity.type
_entity.pdbx_description
1 polymer ?
#
loop_
_entity_poly.entity_id
_entity_poly.type
_entity_poly.pdbx_seq_one_letter_code
_entity_poly.pdbx_strand_id
1 'polypeptide(L)' 'MACRTCTGHHPKPLRTFPAGNPRASLLAAHAATEARNEAAEPVHVHYDATTDTFVVVRTHPAAALAA' A
#
# COMPACT_ATOMS: atom_id res chain seq x y z
N MET A 1 2.83 -13.47 1.95
CA MET A 1 4.03 -13.14 2.76
C MET A 1 3.87 -11.74 3.32
N ALA A 2 4.19 -11.51 4.59
CA ALA A 2 4.16 -10.18 5.18
C ALA A 2 5.33 -9.33 4.65
N CYS A 3 5.04 -8.09 4.26
CA CYS A 3 6.06 -7.16 3.75
C CYS A 3 6.92 -6.65 4.91
N ARG A 4 8.22 -6.95 4.91
CA ARG A 4 9.15 -6.56 5.97
C ARG A 4 9.21 -5.06 6.22
N THR A 5 8.99 -4.24 5.19
CA THR A 5 8.97 -2.77 5.32
C THR A 5 7.68 -2.26 5.94
N CYS A 6 6.56 -2.96 5.76
CA CYS A 6 5.30 -2.58 6.41
C CYS A 6 5.18 -3.21 7.81
N THR A 7 5.75 -4.39 7.99
CA THR A 7 5.81 -5.11 9.26
C THR A 7 6.80 -4.40 10.20
N GLY A 8 6.28 -3.77 11.25
CA GLY A 8 7.09 -3.00 12.22
C GLY A 8 7.08 -1.49 12.02
N HIS A 9 6.33 -0.99 11.03
CA HIS A 9 6.07 0.42 10.82
C HIS A 9 4.57 0.74 10.98
N HIS A 10 4.18 1.99 10.70
CA HIS A 10 2.79 2.43 10.68
C HIS A 10 2.25 2.50 9.24
N PRO A 11 1.75 1.39 8.68
CA PRO A 11 1.11 1.40 7.36
C PRO A 11 -0.27 2.03 7.46
N LYS A 12 -0.54 2.98 6.57
CA LYS A 12 -1.85 3.60 6.35
C LYS A 12 -2.41 3.12 5.00
N PRO A 13 -3.57 2.44 4.98
CA PRO A 13 -4.26 2.14 3.73
C PRO A 13 -4.66 3.43 3.01
N LEU A 14 -4.41 3.49 1.71
CA LEU A 14 -4.81 4.62 0.85
C LEU A 14 -6.00 4.26 -0.03
N ARG A 15 -5.94 3.11 -0.71
CA ARG A 15 -6.96 2.65 -1.66
C ARG A 15 -7.02 1.12 -1.69
N THR A 16 -8.19 0.59 -2.02
CA THR A 16 -8.49 -0.85 -2.12
C THR A 16 -9.10 -1.17 -3.47
N PHE A 17 -8.67 -2.27 -4.07
CA PHE A 17 -9.14 -2.75 -5.37
C PHE A 17 -9.56 -4.22 -5.25
N PRO A 18 -10.81 -4.59 -5.59
CA PRO A 18 -11.28 -5.96 -5.47
C PRO A 18 -10.55 -6.88 -6.46
N ALA A 19 -9.96 -7.97 -6.00
CA ALA A 19 -9.16 -8.87 -6.84
C ALA A 19 -9.99 -9.60 -7.92
N GLY A 20 -11.31 -9.73 -7.71
CA GLY A 20 -12.25 -10.21 -8.73
C GLY A 20 -12.32 -9.36 -10.02
N ASN A 21 -11.71 -8.16 -10.05
CA ASN A 21 -11.51 -7.42 -11.29
C ASN A 21 -10.18 -7.87 -11.96
N PRO A 22 -10.19 -8.35 -13.21
CA PRO A 22 -8.99 -8.81 -13.92
C PRO A 22 -7.86 -7.77 -14.02
N ARG A 23 -8.18 -6.48 -13.88
CA ARG A 23 -7.22 -5.36 -13.93
C ARG A 23 -6.87 -4.81 -12.54
N ALA A 24 -7.38 -5.37 -11.45
CA ALA A 24 -7.22 -4.83 -10.11
C ALA A 24 -5.76 -4.62 -9.71
N SER A 25 -4.89 -5.59 -10.05
CA SER A 25 -3.45 -5.50 -9.75
C SER A 25 -2.78 -4.34 -10.49
N LEU A 26 -3.14 -4.10 -11.76
CA LEU A 26 -2.63 -2.99 -12.55
C LEU A 26 -3.14 -1.64 -12.04
N LEU A 27 -4.42 -1.56 -11.68
CA LEU A 27 -5.01 -0.36 -11.10
C LEU A 27 -4.38 -0.02 -9.75
N ALA A 28 -4.14 -1.03 -8.91
CA ALA A 28 -3.45 -0.87 -7.63
C ALA A 28 -2.00 -0.40 -7.82
N ALA A 29 -1.27 -0.99 -8.78
CA ALA A 29 0.09 -0.57 -9.11
C ALA A 29 0.15 0.88 -9.61
N HIS A 30 -0.77 1.26 -10.50
CA HIS A 30 -0.87 2.64 -10.98
C HIS A 30 -1.17 3.61 -9.84
N ALA A 31 -2.16 3.30 -8.98
CA ALA A 31 -2.48 4.12 -7.83
C ALA A 31 -1.32 4.24 -6.82
N ALA A 32 -0.51 3.19 -6.67
CA ALA A 32 0.69 3.24 -5.86
C ALA A 32 1.75 4.20 -6.44
N THR A 33 1.92 4.20 -7.77
CA THR A 33 2.80 5.16 -8.47
C THR A 33 2.34 6.60 -8.28
N GLU A 34 1.06 6.89 -8.48
CA GLU A 34 0.49 8.23 -8.24
C GLU A 34 0.75 8.68 -6.79
N ALA A 35 0.47 7.80 -5.81
CA ALA A 35 0.67 8.10 -4.41
C ALA A 35 2.14 8.33 -4.01
N ARG A 36 3.10 7.75 -4.75
CA ARG A 36 4.55 8.01 -4.61
C ARG A 36 4.98 9.32 -5.22
N ASN A 37 4.31 9.77 -6.29
CA ASN A 37 4.59 11.06 -6.90
C ASN A 37 4.10 12.22 -6.02
N GLU A 38 3.04 11.99 -5.24
CA GLU A 38 2.49 12.99 -4.30
C GLU A 38 3.27 13.09 -2.98
N ALA A 39 3.98 12.04 -2.56
CA ALA A 39 4.69 12.02 -1.29
C ALA A 39 5.96 11.15 -1.31
N ALA A 40 7.00 11.61 -0.61
CA ALA A 40 8.29 10.92 -0.55
C ALA A 40 8.24 9.57 0.22
N GLU A 41 7.18 9.32 0.98
CA GLU A 41 7.03 8.15 1.85
C GLU A 41 6.87 6.85 1.06
N PRO A 42 7.43 5.71 1.52
CA PRO A 42 7.25 4.41 0.88
C PRO A 42 5.78 4.05 0.68
N VAL A 43 5.43 3.57 -0.51
CA VAL A 43 4.10 3.06 -0.85
C VAL A 43 4.26 1.66 -1.44
N HIS A 44 3.44 0.73 -0.97
CA HIS A 44 3.44 -0.65 -1.42
C HIS A 44 2.03 -1.08 -1.81
N VAL A 45 1.95 -2.12 -2.65
CA VAL A 45 0.71 -2.84 -2.91
C VAL A 45 0.77 -4.17 -2.19
N HIS A 46 -0.26 -4.50 -1.42
CA HIS A 46 -0.44 -5.80 -0.79
C HIS A 46 -1.68 -6.48 -1.31
N TYR A 47 -1.61 -7.78 -1.51
CA TYR A 47 -2.80 -8.60 -1.65
C TYR A 47 -3.22 -9.09 -0.26
N ASP A 48 -4.46 -8.79 0.12
CA ASP A 48 -5.12 -9.32 1.31
C ASP A 48 -6.03 -10.49 0.89
N ALA A 49 -5.63 -11.69 1.29
CA ALA A 49 -6.35 -12.92 0.99
C ALA A 49 -7.64 -13.08 1.84
N THR A 50 -7.76 -12.39 2.97
CA THR A 50 -8.96 -12.47 3.83
C THR A 50 -10.12 -11.71 3.21
N THR A 51 -9.83 -10.56 2.58
CA THR A 51 -10.84 -9.71 1.94
C THR A 51 -10.85 -9.84 0.41
N ASP A 52 -9.93 -10.63 -0.15
CA ASP A 52 -9.70 -10.77 -1.60
C ASP A 52 -9.52 -9.41 -2.31
N THR A 53 -8.63 -8.57 -1.78
CA THR A 53 -8.39 -7.24 -2.30
C THR A 53 -6.91 -6.91 -2.45
N PHE A 54 -6.57 -6.04 -3.40
CA PHE A 54 -5.30 -5.34 -3.45
C PHE A 54 -5.42 -4.03 -2.67
N VAL A 55 -4.58 -3.84 -1.66
CA VAL A 55 -4.52 -2.65 -0.81
C VAL A 55 -3.25 -1.87 -1.13
N VAL A 56 -3.40 -0.61 -1.52
CA VAL A 56 -2.29 0.34 -1.61
C VAL A 56 -2.07 0.91 -0.22
N VAL A 57 -0.88 0.73 0.34
CA VAL A 57 -0.51 1.22 1.67
C VAL A 57 0.65 2.21 1.57
N ARG A 58 0.58 3.28 2.36
CA ARG A 58 1.71 4.18 2.60
C ARG A 58 2.29 3.89 3.97
N THR A 59 3.61 3.81 4.07
CA THR A 59 4.28 3.50 5.33
C THR A 59 5.07 4.71 5.79
N HIS A 60 4.75 5.24 6.97
CA HIS A 60 5.56 6.29 7.58
C HIS A 60 6.79 5.64 8.25
N PRO A 61 8.01 6.14 7.98
CA PRO A 61 9.18 5.70 8.71
C PRO A 61 9.01 6.08 10.19
N ALA A 62 9.42 5.20 11.10
CA ALA A 62 9.22 5.39 12.54
C ALA A 62 9.83 6.71 13.08
N ALA A 63 10.83 7.25 12.39
CA ALA A 63 11.46 8.53 12.72
C ALA A 63 10.60 9.77 12.42
N ALA A 64 9.53 9.66 11.62
CA ALA A 64 8.73 10.81 11.18
C ALA A 64 7.59 11.20 12.14
N LEU A 65 7.34 10.44 13.21
CA LEU A 65 6.29 10.73 14.21
C LEU A 65 6.81 11.39 15.50
N ALA A 66 8.11 11.67 15.60
CA ALA A 66 8.74 12.21 16.82
C ALA A 66 9.05 13.73 16.75
N ALA A 67 8.51 14.44 15.77
CA ALA A 67 8.63 15.90 15.61
C ALA A 67 7.25 16.56 15.76
#